data_AF-A0A9D5ASS5-F1
#
_entry.id   AF-A0A9D5ASS5-F1
#
_cell.length_a   1.000
_cell.length_b   1.000
_cell.length_c   1.000
_cell.angle_alpha   90.00
_cell.angle_beta   90.00
_cell.angle_gamma   90.00
#
_symmetry.space_group_name_H-M   'P 1'
#
loop_
_entity.id
_entity.type
_entity.pdbx_description
1 polymer ?
#
loop_
_entity_poly.entity_id
_entity_poly.type
_entity_poly.pdbx_seq_one_letter_code
_entity_poly.pdbx_strand_id
1 'polypeptide(L)'
;MDDIGNQFVKILLMKSFFQDAQVDDHNNLNSFKMHDLIHDLAMQVAGNDCCFLDSETKRLVGSPMHVMLSDAIGLLESLDASRVRTLIFENNISGNWYEKELSIISKLKYLRFLKLSYCSISKLCDLIGNLKHLRYLQLWYCAGLEGIFKSIVNIVCLQTLILVECRVFDFSTKDVVSLINLRYLHIENLKAFKEKKTTVGFGKLSLGEQYKGFIFSNWLSSLTNIVKIFLRNCQGVQYLQPMECLPFLKYLFIGDLHELEYIYYEEPLLSEAFFPSLEVLRIFRCEKLKGWWRIRDGNSSQSYHLSFLPCLSYLTIVDCPMLTHMPTFPNLDKKLDFFDCNTDALEATLNMVKSNCSVEFPPLSMLKCLILGGHELDVKTLPNDWMENLTSLEHLEFYNLPNQTFQEIEIWFEDRLNYLPSLQKINISQCFELEAFPVWICNLSSVQHITISECQILASLPDGMPRLTNLHTLEIIQSPLLTDECRTETSATCLKIAHIPNIILK
;
A
#
# COMPACT_ATOMS: atom_id res chain seq x y z
N MET A 1 19.17 4.75 -3.40
CA MET A 1 19.74 3.42 -3.10
C MET A 1 18.68 2.34 -3.27
N ASP A 2 17.45 2.53 -2.79
CA ASP A 2 16.39 1.50 -2.87
C ASP A 2 16.03 1.12 -4.33
N ASP A 3 15.93 2.10 -5.24
CA ASP A 3 15.67 1.84 -6.66
C ASP A 3 16.80 1.03 -7.33
N ILE A 4 18.05 1.30 -6.93
CA ILE A 4 19.23 0.58 -7.41
C ILE A 4 19.25 -0.84 -6.82
N GLY A 5 18.93 -1.00 -5.53
CA GLY A 5 18.80 -2.31 -4.88
C GLY A 5 17.74 -3.17 -5.57
N ASN A 6 16.57 -2.59 -5.86
CA ASN A 6 15.51 -3.26 -6.60
C ASN A 6 15.94 -3.63 -8.03
N GLN A 7 16.71 -2.78 -8.71
CA GLN A 7 17.29 -3.12 -10.02
C GLN A 7 18.24 -4.31 -9.90
N PHE A 8 19.12 -4.35 -8.91
CA PHE A 8 20.01 -5.50 -8.68
C PHE A 8 19.21 -6.78 -8.40
N VAL A 9 18.20 -6.72 -7.54
CA VAL A 9 17.35 -7.89 -7.25
C VAL A 9 16.63 -8.37 -8.52
N LYS A 10 16.10 -7.46 -9.34
CA LYS A 10 15.52 -7.79 -10.66
C LYS A 10 16.54 -8.43 -11.61
N ILE A 11 17.76 -7.89 -11.66
CA ILE A 11 18.87 -8.46 -12.46
C ILE A 11 19.21 -9.87 -11.98
N LEU A 12 19.29 -10.09 -10.67
CA LEU A 12 19.60 -11.39 -10.07
C LEU A 12 18.48 -12.41 -10.34
N LEU A 13 17.22 -11.98 -10.30
CA LEU A 13 16.07 -12.80 -10.73
C LEU A 13 16.14 -13.16 -12.21
N MET A 14 16.39 -12.17 -13.09
CA MET A 14 16.54 -12.40 -14.54
C MET A 14 17.71 -13.33 -14.87
N LYS A 15 18.74 -13.37 -14.02
CA LYS A 15 19.89 -14.27 -14.16
C LYS A 15 19.71 -15.60 -13.44
N SER A 16 18.52 -15.89 -12.90
CA SER A 16 18.18 -17.11 -12.17
C SER A 16 19.05 -17.39 -10.94
N PHE A 17 19.69 -16.35 -10.38
CA PHE A 17 20.36 -16.45 -9.07
C PHE A 17 19.32 -16.64 -7.96
N PHE A 18 18.19 -15.95 -8.13
CA PHE A 18 17.00 -16.10 -7.32
C PHE A 18 15.93 -16.84 -8.13
N GLN A 19 15.18 -17.69 -7.44
CA GLN A 19 14.11 -18.53 -7.94
C GLN A 19 12.89 -18.40 -7.02
N ASP A 20 11.75 -18.97 -7.41
CA ASP A 20 10.51 -18.96 -6.61
C ASP A 20 10.12 -17.56 -6.12
N ALA A 21 10.32 -16.56 -6.97
CA ALA A 21 9.95 -15.18 -6.66
C ALA A 21 8.45 -15.07 -6.47
N GLN A 22 8.04 -14.70 -5.26
CA GLN A 22 6.68 -14.31 -4.97
C GLN A 22 6.60 -12.79 -4.99
N VAL A 23 5.60 -12.29 -5.68
CA VAL A 23 5.21 -10.89 -5.62
C VAL A 23 3.97 -10.79 -4.74
N ASP A 24 3.86 -9.70 -3.98
CA ASP A 24 2.61 -9.37 -3.32
C ASP A 24 1.56 -8.94 -4.37
N ASP A 25 0.31 -8.73 -3.91
CA ASP A 25 -0.82 -8.25 -4.74
C ASP A 25 -0.55 -6.91 -5.44
N HIS A 26 0.59 -6.30 -5.13
CA HIS A 26 1.05 -5.01 -5.60
C HIS A 26 2.23 -5.12 -6.57
N ASN A 27 2.55 -6.31 -7.06
CA ASN A 27 3.69 -6.61 -7.94
C ASN A 27 5.07 -6.25 -7.34
N ASN A 28 5.16 -6.06 -6.03
CA ASN A 28 6.43 -5.95 -5.35
C ASN A 28 6.92 -7.34 -4.99
N LEU A 29 8.17 -7.64 -5.32
CA LEU A 29 8.82 -8.87 -4.91
C LEU A 29 8.84 -8.95 -3.36
N ASN A 30 8.11 -9.90 -2.80
CA ASN A 30 7.98 -10.08 -1.35
C ASN A 30 8.95 -11.15 -0.81
N SER A 31 9.31 -12.14 -1.63
CA SER A 31 10.21 -13.22 -1.28
C SER A 31 10.79 -13.88 -2.52
N PHE A 32 11.93 -14.53 -2.34
CA PHE A 32 12.61 -15.31 -3.36
C PHE A 32 13.53 -16.32 -2.67
N LYS A 33 13.85 -17.40 -3.36
CA LYS A 33 14.78 -18.45 -2.93
C LYS A 33 16.11 -18.30 -3.66
N MET A 34 17.23 -18.43 -2.97
CA MET A 34 18.55 -18.49 -3.62
C MET A 34 18.80 -19.90 -4.16
N HIS A 35 19.33 -20.02 -5.37
CA HIS A 35 19.70 -21.31 -5.95
C HIS A 35 20.82 -21.98 -5.14
N ASP A 36 20.76 -23.30 -4.94
CA ASP A 36 21.66 -24.04 -4.04
C ASP A 36 23.16 -23.83 -4.38
N LEU A 37 23.54 -23.86 -5.66
CA LEU A 37 24.93 -23.58 -6.06
C LEU A 37 25.39 -22.15 -5.74
N ILE A 38 24.47 -21.19 -5.81
CA ILE A 38 24.77 -19.79 -5.46
C ILE A 38 24.85 -19.64 -3.95
N HIS A 39 24.00 -20.35 -3.21
CA HIS A 39 24.08 -20.46 -1.76
C HIS A 39 25.42 -21.04 -1.31
N ASP A 40 25.88 -22.13 -1.90
CA ASP A 40 27.16 -22.76 -1.55
C ASP A 40 28.34 -21.83 -1.83
N LEU A 41 28.31 -21.12 -2.97
CA LEU A 41 29.30 -20.08 -3.28
C LEU A 41 29.23 -18.93 -2.27
N ALA A 42 28.03 -18.47 -1.91
CA ALA A 42 27.84 -17.41 -0.92
C ALA A 42 28.38 -17.85 0.46
N MET A 43 28.17 -19.09 0.86
CA MET A 43 28.72 -19.67 2.08
C MET A 43 30.24 -19.79 2.03
N GLN A 44 30.82 -20.15 0.89
CA GLN A 44 32.29 -20.19 0.74
C GLN A 44 32.93 -18.79 0.84
N VAL A 45 32.26 -17.77 0.31
CA VAL A 45 32.79 -16.39 0.25
C VAL A 45 32.53 -15.62 1.54
N ALA A 46 31.33 -15.73 2.12
CA ALA A 46 30.85 -14.90 3.23
C ALA A 46 30.39 -15.70 4.46
N GLY A 47 30.52 -17.03 4.47
CA GLY A 47 30.05 -17.88 5.57
C GLY A 47 30.72 -17.61 6.92
N ASN A 48 31.92 -17.02 6.93
CA ASN A 48 32.57 -16.59 8.17
C ASN A 48 32.06 -15.24 8.71
N ASP A 49 31.35 -14.47 7.85
CA ASP A 49 30.78 -13.18 8.19
C ASP A 49 29.29 -13.26 8.52
N CYS A 50 28.61 -14.35 8.15
CA CYS A 50 27.19 -14.58 8.43
C CYS A 50 27.02 -15.78 9.37
N CYS A 51 26.15 -15.67 10.37
CA CYS A 51 25.88 -16.76 11.29
C CYS A 51 24.40 -16.80 11.69
N PHE A 52 23.84 -18.01 11.69
CA PHE A 52 22.55 -18.34 12.28
C PHE A 52 22.80 -19.10 13.58
N LEU A 53 22.19 -18.64 14.67
CA LEU A 53 22.36 -19.18 16.02
C LEU A 53 21.00 -19.63 16.54
N ASP A 54 20.87 -20.92 16.78
CA ASP A 54 19.66 -21.56 17.29
C ASP A 54 19.88 -22.26 18.64
N SER A 55 18.82 -22.85 19.18
CA SER A 55 18.87 -23.61 20.42
C SER A 55 19.89 -24.77 20.45
N GLU A 56 20.29 -25.30 19.29
CA GLU A 56 21.30 -26.37 19.18
C GLU A 56 22.73 -25.83 19.23
N THR A 57 22.91 -24.54 18.98
CA THR A 57 24.21 -23.90 18.90
C THR A 57 24.82 -23.71 20.30
N LYS A 58 25.84 -24.52 20.62
CA LYS A 58 26.49 -24.50 21.95
C LYS A 58 27.58 -23.44 22.10
N ARG A 59 28.25 -23.07 21.01
CA ARG A 59 29.38 -22.12 21.00
C ARG A 59 29.43 -21.36 19.68
N LEU A 60 29.74 -20.07 19.77
CA LEU A 60 30.03 -19.24 18.60
C LEU A 60 31.39 -19.63 18.01
N VAL A 61 31.43 -19.82 16.69
CA VAL A 61 32.66 -20.04 15.93
C VAL A 61 32.97 -18.79 15.11
N GLY A 62 34.20 -18.30 15.17
CA GLY A 62 34.62 -17.09 14.47
C GLY A 62 34.10 -15.81 15.11
N SER A 63 33.95 -14.75 14.31
CA SER A 63 33.48 -13.44 14.78
C SER A 63 32.57 -12.80 13.74
N PRO A 64 31.35 -13.31 13.55
CA PRO A 64 30.49 -12.94 12.44
C PRO A 64 30.13 -11.45 12.44
N MET A 65 29.91 -10.93 11.24
CA MET A 65 29.47 -9.56 10.97
C MET A 65 27.94 -9.44 10.99
N HIS A 66 27.24 -10.49 10.56
CA HIS A 66 25.80 -10.58 10.43
C HIS A 66 25.29 -11.78 11.20
N VAL A 67 24.42 -11.53 12.19
CA VAL A 67 23.96 -12.55 13.13
C VAL A 67 22.44 -12.59 13.14
N MET A 68 21.89 -13.79 12.98
CA MET A 68 20.48 -14.10 13.22
C MET A 68 20.36 -15.08 14.39
N LEU A 69 19.44 -14.82 15.32
CA LEU A 69 19.24 -15.62 16.53
C LEU A 69 17.80 -16.15 16.59
N SER A 70 17.63 -17.44 16.90
CA SER A 70 16.37 -18.17 17.08
C SER A 70 16.46 -19.05 18.34
N ASP A 71 16.37 -18.44 19.52
CA ASP A 71 16.53 -19.09 20.85
C ASP A 71 17.96 -19.31 21.38
N ALA A 72 18.96 -18.59 20.85
CA ALA A 72 20.35 -18.63 21.33
C ALA A 72 20.81 -17.34 22.04
N ILE A 73 19.91 -16.66 22.75
CA ILE A 73 20.18 -15.35 23.40
C ILE A 73 21.45 -15.37 24.28
N GLY A 74 21.74 -16.48 24.97
CA GLY A 74 22.92 -16.61 25.82
C GLY A 74 24.26 -16.42 25.08
N LEU A 75 24.28 -16.60 23.76
CA LEU A 75 25.47 -16.39 22.93
C LEU A 75 25.73 -14.92 22.60
N LEU A 76 24.85 -13.99 22.96
CA LEU A 76 25.07 -12.56 22.72
C LEU A 76 26.37 -12.05 23.35
N GLU A 77 26.76 -12.58 24.51
CA GLU A 77 28.01 -12.20 25.18
C GLU A 77 29.27 -12.64 24.43
N SER A 78 29.14 -13.66 23.57
CA SER A 78 30.26 -14.18 22.79
C SER A 78 30.53 -13.39 21.50
N LEU A 79 29.64 -12.48 21.12
CA LEU A 79 29.78 -11.68 19.91
C LEU A 79 30.88 -10.63 20.05
N ASP A 80 31.70 -10.49 19.01
CA ASP A 80 32.68 -9.41 18.92
C ASP A 80 31.97 -8.08 18.57
N ALA A 81 31.78 -7.24 19.58
CA ALA A 81 31.15 -5.94 19.46
C ALA A 81 31.83 -4.99 18.44
N SER A 82 33.11 -5.22 18.13
CA SER A 82 33.84 -4.44 17.13
C SER A 82 33.51 -4.86 15.69
N ARG A 83 32.91 -6.05 15.49
CA ARG A 83 32.63 -6.66 14.18
C ARG A 83 31.16 -6.78 13.81
N VAL A 84 30.23 -6.87 14.76
CA VAL A 84 28.80 -7.03 14.43
C VAL A 84 28.23 -5.76 13.77
N ARG A 85 27.53 -5.93 12.64
CA ARG A 85 26.81 -4.86 11.88
C ARG A 85 25.34 -5.18 11.70
N THR A 86 24.96 -6.45 11.68
CA THR A 86 23.55 -6.88 11.62
C THR A 86 23.24 -7.81 12.76
N LEU A 87 22.15 -7.53 13.46
CA LEU A 87 21.62 -8.39 14.52
C LEU A 87 20.12 -8.56 14.33
N ILE A 88 19.70 -9.79 14.10
CA ILE A 88 18.32 -10.16 13.83
C ILE A 88 17.88 -11.15 14.90
N PHE A 89 16.75 -10.88 15.54
CA PHE A 89 16.07 -11.84 16.40
C PHE A 89 14.85 -12.37 15.64
N GLU A 90 14.73 -13.68 15.58
CA GLU A 90 13.58 -14.32 14.96
C GLU A 90 12.31 -14.06 15.78
N ASN A 91 11.18 -13.95 15.07
CA ASN A 91 9.91 -13.53 15.64
C ASN A 91 9.35 -14.48 16.72
N ASN A 92 9.92 -15.68 16.90
CA ASN A 92 9.41 -16.65 17.86
C ASN A 92 10.05 -16.56 19.24
N ILE A 93 11.03 -15.67 19.43
CA ILE A 93 11.65 -15.50 20.75
C ILE A 93 10.67 -14.75 21.65
N SER A 94 9.80 -15.49 22.35
CA SER A 94 8.97 -15.02 23.46
C SER A 94 9.84 -14.83 24.72
N GLY A 95 10.99 -14.19 24.56
CA GLY A 95 11.98 -14.03 25.60
C GLY A 95 11.64 -12.85 26.49
N ASN A 96 11.58 -13.08 27.81
CA ASN A 96 11.71 -12.00 28.78
C ASN A 96 13.10 -11.37 28.60
N TRP A 97 13.22 -10.35 27.77
CA TRP A 97 14.45 -9.57 27.65
C TRP A 97 14.85 -9.04 29.03
N TYR A 98 15.97 -9.52 29.57
CA TYR A 98 16.51 -8.97 30.80
C TYR A 98 17.39 -7.75 30.47
N GLU A 99 17.70 -6.95 31.49
CA GLU A 99 18.57 -5.78 31.33
C GLU A 99 19.96 -6.14 30.82
N LYS A 100 20.40 -7.37 31.09
CA LYS A 100 21.70 -7.90 30.70
C LYS A 100 21.84 -7.95 29.17
N GLU A 101 20.86 -8.51 28.46
CA GLU A 101 20.88 -8.67 27.01
C GLU A 101 20.84 -7.32 26.30
N LEU A 102 19.98 -6.41 26.76
CA LEU A 102 19.86 -5.06 26.21
C LEU A 102 21.16 -4.26 26.42
N SER A 103 21.81 -4.45 27.58
CA SER A 103 23.11 -3.84 27.86
C SER A 103 24.20 -4.33 26.90
N ILE A 104 24.16 -5.58 26.46
CA ILE A 104 25.11 -6.11 25.46
C ILE A 104 24.86 -5.45 24.11
N ILE A 105 23.60 -5.37 23.67
CA ILE A 105 23.23 -4.74 22.39
C ILE A 105 23.74 -3.30 22.35
N SER A 106 23.63 -2.55 23.45
CA SER A 106 24.11 -1.17 23.54
C SER A 106 25.63 -1.00 23.31
N LYS A 107 26.42 -2.06 23.52
CA LYS A 107 27.88 -2.06 23.30
C LYS A 107 28.25 -2.29 21.84
N LEU A 108 27.32 -2.72 20.99
CA LEU A 108 27.52 -2.98 19.56
C LEU A 108 27.56 -1.66 18.76
N LYS A 109 28.56 -0.81 19.01
CA LYS A 109 28.62 0.57 18.48
C LYS A 109 28.60 0.67 16.96
N TYR A 110 29.00 -0.39 16.24
CA TYR A 110 29.02 -0.45 14.78
C TYR A 110 27.78 -1.08 14.16
N LEU A 111 26.76 -1.40 14.98
CA LEU A 111 25.51 -1.99 14.51
C LEU A 111 24.81 -1.04 13.54
N ARG A 112 24.38 -1.58 12.40
CA ARG A 112 23.68 -0.88 11.31
C ARG A 112 22.26 -1.38 11.11
N PHE A 113 21.99 -2.64 11.45
CA PHE A 113 20.69 -3.28 11.31
C PHE A 113 20.32 -3.99 12.60
N LEU A 114 19.16 -3.66 13.16
CA LEU A 114 18.63 -4.28 14.37
C LEU A 114 17.15 -4.63 14.17
N LYS A 115 16.81 -5.91 14.29
CA LYS A 115 15.42 -6.39 14.37
C LYS A 115 15.18 -7.05 15.73
N LEU A 116 14.23 -6.53 16.50
CA LEU A 116 13.85 -7.04 17.82
C LEU A 116 12.36 -7.37 17.87
N SER A 117 12.01 -8.38 18.65
CA SER A 117 10.63 -8.79 18.90
C SER A 117 10.39 -8.97 20.40
N TYR A 118 9.17 -8.70 20.86
CA TYR A 118 8.70 -8.93 22.24
C TYR A 118 9.53 -8.23 23.36
N CYS A 119 10.15 -7.09 23.06
CA CYS A 119 10.99 -6.36 24.03
C CYS A 119 10.19 -5.33 24.84
N SER A 120 10.47 -5.24 26.15
CA SER A 120 10.08 -4.07 26.96
C SER A 120 11.04 -2.92 26.66
N ILE A 121 10.65 -2.06 25.72
CA ILE A 121 11.48 -0.98 25.19
C ILE A 121 11.83 0.06 26.25
N SER A 122 11.02 0.25 27.30
CA SER A 122 11.34 1.19 28.39
C SER A 122 12.77 1.07 28.94
N LYS A 123 13.34 -0.14 28.93
CA LYS A 123 14.72 -0.43 29.36
C LYS A 123 15.76 -0.27 28.24
N LEU A 124 15.34 -0.39 26.99
CA LEU A 124 16.16 -0.24 25.79
C LEU A 124 16.32 1.23 25.37
N CYS A 125 15.36 2.09 25.72
CA CYS A 125 15.31 3.51 25.34
C CYS A 125 16.64 4.22 25.59
N ASP A 126 17.17 4.21 26.80
CA ASP A 126 18.41 4.94 27.13
C ASP A 126 19.64 4.38 26.41
N LEU A 127 19.57 3.12 25.99
CA LEU A 127 20.68 2.37 25.44
C LEU A 127 20.76 2.45 23.91
N ILE A 128 19.61 2.53 23.23
CA ILE A 128 19.55 2.52 21.76
C ILE A 128 20.13 3.79 21.15
N GLY A 129 20.06 4.92 21.87
CA GLY A 129 20.67 6.19 21.45
C GLY A 129 22.18 6.13 21.25
N ASN A 130 22.87 5.11 21.81
CA ASN A 130 24.30 4.91 21.61
C ASN A 130 24.67 4.28 20.26
N LEU A 131 23.70 3.71 19.54
CA LEU A 131 23.91 3.01 18.27
C LEU A 131 23.94 4.00 17.10
N LYS A 132 24.92 4.91 17.08
CA LYS A 132 25.00 6.04 16.14
C LYS A 132 25.09 5.63 14.67
N HIS A 133 25.51 4.40 14.37
CA HIS A 133 25.61 3.85 13.02
C HIS A 133 24.36 3.09 12.56
N LEU A 134 23.35 2.96 13.43
CA LEU A 134 22.13 2.24 13.12
C LEU A 134 21.38 2.94 11.98
N ARG A 135 21.05 2.16 10.94
CA ARG A 135 20.33 2.61 9.74
C ARG A 135 18.96 1.96 9.62
N TYR A 136 18.81 0.75 10.15
CA TYR A 136 17.57 -0.02 10.12
C TYR A 136 17.20 -0.47 11.52
N LEU A 137 16.00 -0.10 11.96
CA LEU A 137 15.41 -0.53 13.22
C LEU A 137 14.01 -1.10 12.96
N GLN A 138 13.82 -2.36 13.30
CA GLN A 138 12.50 -3.00 13.28
C GLN A 138 12.15 -3.54 14.67
N LEU A 139 10.93 -3.23 15.11
CA LEU A 139 10.40 -3.60 16.41
C LEU A 139 9.04 -4.27 16.24
N TRP A 140 8.89 -5.47 16.77
CA TRP A 140 7.64 -6.23 16.73
C TRP A 140 7.15 -6.54 18.16
N TYR A 141 5.88 -6.26 18.48
CA TYR A 141 5.26 -6.63 19.77
C TYR A 141 6.00 -6.01 20.98
N CYS A 142 6.62 -4.84 20.78
CA CYS A 142 7.36 -4.19 21.84
C CYS A 142 6.48 -3.21 22.63
N ALA A 143 6.64 -3.20 23.96
CA ALA A 143 5.90 -2.32 24.87
C ALA A 143 6.78 -1.19 25.41
N GLY A 144 6.20 -0.04 25.77
CA GLY A 144 6.93 1.06 26.41
C GLY A 144 7.72 1.93 25.43
N LEU A 145 7.19 2.13 24.22
CA LEU A 145 7.80 2.96 23.17
C LEU A 145 7.99 4.44 23.53
N GLU A 146 7.37 4.96 24.60
CA GLU A 146 7.46 6.38 24.96
C GLU A 146 8.91 6.87 25.05
N GLY A 147 9.79 6.09 25.66
CA GLY A 147 11.21 6.45 25.75
C GLY A 147 11.99 6.26 24.45
N ILE A 148 11.48 5.46 23.49
CA ILE A 148 12.27 5.21 22.27
C ILE A 148 12.35 6.48 21.46
N PHE A 149 11.25 7.23 21.35
CA PHE A 149 11.26 8.46 20.57
C PHE A 149 12.17 9.51 21.20
N LYS A 150 12.27 9.59 22.54
CA LYS A 150 13.27 10.45 23.22
C LYS A 150 14.71 10.10 22.83
N SER A 151 15.00 8.81 22.64
CA SER A 151 16.36 8.33 22.35
C SER A 151 16.66 8.15 20.87
N ILE A 152 15.64 7.95 20.03
CA ILE A 152 15.78 7.77 18.58
C ILE A 152 16.33 9.04 17.93
N VAL A 153 16.12 10.19 18.58
CA VAL A 153 16.78 11.47 18.28
C VAL A 153 18.28 11.34 18.10
N ASN A 154 18.92 10.47 18.88
CA ASN A 154 20.37 10.31 18.88
C ASN A 154 20.85 9.37 17.75
N ILE A 155 19.93 8.68 17.06
CA ILE A 155 20.23 7.75 15.97
C ILE A 155 20.23 8.51 14.63
N VAL A 156 21.19 9.41 14.47
CA VAL A 156 21.24 10.35 13.34
C VAL A 156 21.31 9.63 11.98
N CYS A 157 21.86 8.41 11.92
CA CYS A 157 21.98 7.64 10.66
C CYS A 157 20.74 6.80 10.31
N LEU A 158 19.65 6.88 11.10
CA LEU A 158 18.50 6.02 10.89
C LEU A 158 17.81 6.34 9.55
N GLN A 159 17.62 5.31 8.72
CA GLN A 159 17.02 5.39 7.39
C GLN A 159 15.70 4.63 7.30
N THR A 160 15.55 3.56 8.09
CA THR A 160 14.35 2.73 8.13
C THR A 160 13.91 2.49 9.56
N LEU A 161 12.64 2.80 9.83
CA LEU A 161 11.97 2.53 11.09
C LEU A 161 10.69 1.74 10.83
N ILE A 162 10.62 0.54 11.39
CA ILE A 162 9.45 -0.34 11.29
C ILE A 162 8.94 -0.67 12.69
N LEU A 163 7.69 -0.33 12.98
CA LEU A 163 7.01 -0.58 14.24
C LEU A 163 5.75 -1.40 13.97
N VAL A 164 5.71 -2.65 14.44
CA VAL A 164 4.57 -3.56 14.25
C VAL A 164 4.06 -4.02 15.60
N GLU A 165 2.75 -3.92 15.83
CA GLU A 165 2.09 -4.38 17.07
C GLU A 165 2.67 -3.80 18.36
N CYS A 166 3.20 -2.58 18.28
CA CYS A 166 3.82 -1.92 19.43
C CYS A 166 2.82 -1.08 20.24
N ARG A 167 3.11 -0.88 21.53
CA ARG A 167 2.25 -0.11 22.45
C ARG A 167 2.88 1.23 22.86
N VAL A 168 2.11 2.31 22.74
CA VAL A 168 2.54 3.69 23.07
C VAL A 168 1.60 4.28 24.13
N PHE A 169 2.15 5.06 25.08
CA PHE A 169 1.40 5.72 26.16
C PHE A 169 1.21 7.22 25.92
N ASP A 170 2.22 7.93 25.38
CA ASP A 170 2.12 9.34 25.00
C ASP A 170 3.21 9.69 23.96
N PHE A 171 3.01 10.75 23.16
CA PHE A 171 3.91 11.19 22.10
C PHE A 171 4.20 12.69 22.19
N SER A 172 5.48 13.08 22.15
CA SER A 172 5.92 14.49 22.04
C SER A 172 6.52 14.77 20.65
N THR A 173 6.04 15.82 19.97
CA THR A 173 6.52 16.25 18.62
C THR A 173 8.01 16.52 18.56
N LYS A 174 8.58 17.06 19.64
CA LYS A 174 9.96 17.57 19.68
C LYS A 174 11.00 16.46 19.49
N ASP A 175 10.64 15.23 19.82
CA ASP A 175 11.54 14.09 19.84
C ASP A 175 11.71 13.42 18.46
N VAL A 176 10.95 13.83 17.44
CA VAL A 176 10.98 13.14 16.13
C VAL A 176 11.45 14.03 14.98
N VAL A 177 11.54 15.35 15.21
CA VAL A 177 12.09 16.34 14.25
C VAL A 177 13.54 16.06 13.85
N SER A 178 14.27 15.29 14.66
CA SER A 178 15.67 14.92 14.47
C SER A 178 15.89 13.72 13.52
N LEU A 179 14.84 12.99 13.15
CA LEU A 179 14.92 11.85 12.21
C LEU A 179 15.04 12.31 10.75
N ILE A 180 15.88 13.31 10.49
CA ILE A 180 16.04 13.97 9.20
C ILE A 180 16.53 13.02 8.09
N ASN A 181 17.20 11.92 8.44
CA ASN A 181 17.72 10.95 7.47
C ASN A 181 16.76 9.77 7.21
N LEU A 182 15.59 9.77 7.85
CA LEU A 182 14.61 8.70 7.70
C LEU A 182 14.05 8.71 6.28
N ARG A 183 14.11 7.56 5.61
CA ARG A 183 13.62 7.36 4.23
C ARG A 183 12.42 6.41 4.18
N TYR A 184 12.31 5.47 5.11
CA TYR A 184 11.19 4.55 5.21
C TYR A 184 10.63 4.50 6.63
N LEU A 185 9.34 4.79 6.75
CA LEU A 185 8.56 4.66 7.97
C LEU A 185 7.43 3.65 7.75
N HIS A 186 7.38 2.62 8.59
CA HIS A 186 6.29 1.65 8.64
C HIS A 186 5.75 1.60 10.07
N ILE A 187 4.46 1.84 10.22
CA ILE A 187 3.74 1.70 11.49
C ILE A 187 2.51 0.85 11.25
N GLU A 188 2.40 -0.27 11.98
CA GLU A 188 1.27 -1.20 11.90
C GLU A 188 0.79 -1.59 13.31
N ASN A 189 -0.54 -1.64 13.50
CA ASN A 189 -1.19 -2.07 14.73
C ASN A 189 -0.74 -1.30 15.98
N LEU A 190 -0.56 0.03 15.86
CA LEU A 190 -0.14 0.88 16.98
C LEU A 190 -1.32 1.11 17.94
N LYS A 191 -1.18 0.61 19.18
CA LYS A 191 -2.21 0.70 20.23
C LYS A 191 -1.84 1.79 21.23
N ALA A 192 -2.66 2.83 21.34
CA ALA A 192 -2.54 3.87 22.37
C ALA A 192 -3.34 3.49 23.62
N PHE A 193 -2.73 3.57 24.80
CA PHE A 193 -3.45 3.41 26.07
C PHE A 193 -4.17 4.71 26.44
N LYS A 194 -5.50 4.69 26.53
CA LYS A 194 -6.26 5.79 27.15
C LYS A 194 -5.95 5.81 28.65
N GLU A 195 -5.34 6.86 29.18
CA GLU A 195 -5.38 7.09 30.62
C GLU A 195 -6.84 7.31 31.06
N LYS A 196 -7.25 6.57 32.10
CA LYS A 196 -8.47 6.87 32.85
C LYS A 196 -8.31 8.27 33.45
N LYS A 197 -9.24 9.17 33.09
CA LYS A 197 -9.61 10.42 33.79
C LYS A 197 -8.83 10.68 35.09
N THR A 198 -7.89 11.61 35.06
CA THR A 198 -7.56 12.41 36.25
C THR A 198 -8.13 13.81 36.05
N THR A 199 -9.30 14.01 36.64
CA THR A 199 -9.86 15.31 36.98
C THR A 199 -8.97 15.98 38.02
N VAL A 200 -8.01 16.82 37.63
CA VAL A 200 -7.50 17.91 38.48
C VAL A 200 -7.13 19.07 37.56
N GLY A 201 -7.78 20.22 37.78
CA GLY A 201 -7.68 21.38 36.92
C GLY A 201 -6.28 21.97 36.82
N PHE A 202 -5.92 22.41 35.61
CA PHE A 202 -4.94 23.46 35.38
C PHE A 202 -5.52 24.45 34.38
N GLY A 203 -5.54 25.71 34.79
CA GLY A 203 -6.18 26.80 34.06
C GLY A 203 -5.49 27.13 32.73
N LYS A 204 -6.33 27.48 31.75
CA LYS A 204 -6.08 28.49 30.72
C LYS A 204 -4.77 28.31 29.95
N LEU A 205 -4.69 27.24 29.14
CA LEU A 205 -3.89 27.24 27.91
C LEU A 205 -4.85 27.22 26.73
N SER A 206 -4.95 28.39 26.09
CA SER A 206 -5.74 28.64 24.89
C SER A 206 -5.10 27.95 23.68
N LEU A 207 -5.60 26.75 23.36
CA LEU A 207 -5.78 26.21 22.00
C LEU A 207 -6.74 24.99 22.09
N GLY A 208 -8.04 25.29 22.14
CA GLY A 208 -9.14 24.41 21.75
C GLY A 208 -9.31 23.10 22.52
N GLU A 209 -10.03 23.15 23.65
CA GLU A 209 -10.63 21.98 24.32
C GLU A 209 -11.74 21.33 23.46
N GLN A 210 -11.37 20.62 22.38
CA GLN A 210 -12.29 19.71 21.66
C GLN A 210 -11.67 18.38 21.21
N TYR A 211 -10.38 18.14 21.48
CA TYR A 211 -9.67 16.95 20.98
C TYR A 211 -9.95 15.73 21.86
N LYS A 212 -10.82 14.82 21.38
CA LYS A 212 -11.04 13.49 21.99
C LYS A 212 -10.34 12.34 21.24
N GLY A 213 -9.48 12.65 20.26
CA GLY A 213 -8.72 11.68 19.45
C GLY A 213 -7.19 11.81 19.62
N PHE A 214 -6.47 10.73 19.27
CA PHE A 214 -5.01 10.70 19.20
C PHE A 214 -4.56 11.59 18.03
N ILE A 215 -3.87 12.68 18.34
CA ILE A 215 -3.26 13.52 17.31
C ILE A 215 -1.90 12.90 17.03
N PHE A 216 -1.71 12.35 15.81
CA PHE A 216 -0.37 12.26 15.25
C PHE A 216 0.18 13.67 15.26
N SER A 217 1.00 13.95 16.25
CA SER A 217 1.57 15.27 16.43
C SER A 217 2.44 15.61 15.19
N ASN A 218 2.70 16.89 14.89
CA ASN A 218 3.24 17.41 13.60
C ASN A 218 4.66 16.93 13.19
N TRP A 219 5.11 15.75 13.58
CA TRP A 219 6.44 15.25 13.27
C TRP A 219 6.58 14.70 11.84
N LEU A 220 5.50 14.17 11.24
CA LEU A 220 5.56 13.61 9.88
C LEU A 220 6.01 14.66 8.85
N SER A 221 5.56 15.91 9.00
CA SER A 221 5.97 17.03 8.15
C SER A 221 7.45 17.41 8.30
N SER A 222 8.11 16.99 9.38
CA SER A 222 9.52 17.26 9.63
C SER A 222 10.47 16.26 8.96
N LEU A 223 9.94 15.16 8.41
CA LEU A 223 10.74 14.09 7.80
C LEU A 223 11.14 14.43 6.35
N THR A 224 11.99 15.44 6.17
CA THR A 224 12.27 16.01 4.84
C THR A 224 12.87 15.03 3.81
N ASN A 225 13.54 13.95 4.24
CA ASN A 225 14.11 12.92 3.35
C ASN A 225 13.24 11.66 3.22
N ILE A 226 12.01 11.66 3.74
CA ILE A 226 11.12 10.51 3.70
C ILE A 226 10.72 10.18 2.27
N VAL A 227 10.74 8.89 1.93
CA VAL A 227 10.42 8.37 0.61
C VAL A 227 9.19 7.47 0.66
N LYS A 228 9.04 6.69 1.73
CA LYS A 228 7.92 5.77 1.91
C LYS A 228 7.33 5.90 3.30
N ILE A 229 6.00 6.05 3.37
CA ILE A 229 5.22 6.02 4.59
C ILE A 229 4.17 4.92 4.47
N PHE A 230 4.12 4.03 5.46
CA PHE A 230 3.12 2.99 5.59
C PHE A 230 2.48 3.09 6.97
N LEU A 231 1.17 3.35 7.01
CA LEU A 231 0.37 3.45 8.24
C LEU A 231 -0.78 2.47 8.15
N ARG A 232 -0.86 1.51 9.08
CA ARG A 232 -1.94 0.51 9.12
C ARG A 232 -2.48 0.30 10.53
N ASN A 233 -3.81 0.28 10.69
CA ASN A 233 -4.49 -0.07 11.95
C ASN A 233 -3.92 0.68 13.18
N CYS A 234 -3.72 1.99 13.03
CA CYS A 234 -3.31 2.88 14.11
C CYS A 234 -4.55 3.39 14.85
N GLN A 235 -4.72 3.01 16.11
CA GLN A 235 -5.95 3.29 16.85
C GLN A 235 -6.05 4.75 17.32
N GLY A 236 -7.25 5.32 17.22
CA GLY A 236 -7.59 6.65 17.76
C GLY A 236 -7.18 7.82 16.87
N VAL A 237 -6.61 7.56 15.68
CA VAL A 237 -6.18 8.59 14.73
C VAL A 237 -7.40 9.14 14.02
N GLN A 238 -7.79 10.37 14.37
CA GLN A 238 -8.92 11.04 13.72
C GLN A 238 -8.49 11.95 12.58
N TYR A 239 -7.27 12.45 12.63
CA TYR A 239 -6.74 13.37 11.64
C TYR A 239 -5.27 13.03 11.38
N LEU A 240 -4.85 13.09 10.11
CA LEU A 240 -3.43 13.23 9.79
C LEU A 240 -3.08 14.73 9.71
N GLN A 241 -1.78 15.00 9.74
CA GLN A 241 -1.23 16.36 9.66
C GLN A 241 -0.66 16.60 8.25
N PRO A 242 -0.43 17.88 7.87
CA PRO A 242 0.09 18.28 6.56
C PRO A 242 1.35 17.51 6.16
N MET A 243 1.37 16.97 4.94
CA MET A 243 2.48 16.16 4.37
C MET A 243 2.82 16.55 2.92
N GLU A 244 2.08 17.51 2.37
CA GLU A 244 2.12 17.95 0.97
C GLU A 244 3.49 18.51 0.57
N CYS A 245 4.24 19.07 1.51
CA CYS A 245 5.56 19.63 1.26
C CYS A 245 6.69 18.59 1.32
N LEU A 246 6.40 17.29 1.54
CA LEU A 246 7.43 16.25 1.60
C LEU A 246 8.04 16.03 0.19
N PRO A 247 9.26 16.52 -0.08
CA PRO A 247 9.74 16.68 -1.45
C PRO A 247 10.13 15.36 -2.12
N PHE A 248 10.45 14.33 -1.33
CA PHE A 248 10.93 13.04 -1.82
C PHE A 248 9.95 11.88 -1.56
N LEU A 249 8.77 12.15 -1.00
CA LEU A 249 7.79 11.10 -0.70
C LEU A 249 7.25 10.53 -2.02
N LYS A 250 7.50 9.24 -2.25
CA LYS A 250 7.09 8.49 -3.45
C LYS A 250 5.95 7.50 -3.19
N TYR A 251 5.83 7.00 -1.96
CA TYR A 251 4.85 5.97 -1.61
C TYR A 251 4.15 6.33 -0.30
N LEU A 252 2.82 6.40 -0.33
CA LEU A 252 1.97 6.61 0.83
C LEU A 252 0.91 5.52 0.90
N PHE A 253 0.92 4.76 1.99
CA PHE A 253 -0.12 3.79 2.32
C PHE A 253 -0.80 4.16 3.65
N ILE A 254 -2.12 4.22 3.62
CA ILE A 254 -3.02 4.46 4.75
C ILE A 254 -4.05 3.33 4.75
N GLY A 255 -4.04 2.47 5.76
CA GLY A 255 -4.90 1.29 5.80
C GLY A 255 -5.55 1.05 7.16
N ASP A 256 -6.78 0.55 7.19
CA ASP A 256 -7.47 0.10 8.41
C ASP A 256 -7.50 1.20 9.50
N LEU A 257 -7.55 2.48 9.12
CA LEU A 257 -7.64 3.61 10.05
C LEU A 257 -9.11 3.98 10.29
N HIS A 258 -9.82 3.12 11.03
CA HIS A 258 -11.28 3.19 11.22
C HIS A 258 -11.81 4.48 11.89
N GLU A 259 -10.95 5.25 12.57
CA GLU A 259 -11.31 6.52 13.20
C GLU A 259 -10.93 7.75 12.36
N LEU A 260 -10.20 7.58 11.25
CA LEU A 260 -9.67 8.67 10.45
C LEU A 260 -10.82 9.39 9.74
N GLU A 261 -10.98 10.69 10.02
CA GLU A 261 -11.98 11.53 9.37
C GLU A 261 -11.39 12.39 8.25
N TYR A 262 -10.17 12.91 8.42
CA TYR A 262 -9.51 13.73 7.40
C TYR A 262 -7.99 13.53 7.38
N ILE A 263 -7.37 13.64 6.21
CA ILE A 263 -5.90 13.58 6.07
C ILE A 263 -5.24 14.91 6.49
N TYR A 264 -5.96 16.02 6.34
CA TYR A 264 -5.48 17.36 6.62
C TYR A 264 -6.52 18.11 7.47
N TYR A 265 -6.12 18.57 8.65
CA TYR A 265 -7.03 19.22 9.60
C TYR A 265 -7.21 20.74 9.39
N GLU A 266 -6.20 21.44 8.86
CA GLU A 266 -6.26 22.88 8.59
C GLU A 266 -6.47 23.16 7.08
N GLU A 267 -6.30 24.38 6.58
CA GLU A 267 -6.25 24.58 5.13
C GLU A 267 -4.81 24.34 4.63
N PRO A 268 -4.60 23.75 3.42
CA PRO A 268 -3.28 23.70 2.81
C PRO A 268 -2.71 25.12 2.78
N LEU A 269 -1.55 25.34 3.39
CA LEU A 269 -0.80 26.56 3.11
C LEU A 269 -0.55 26.55 1.61
N LEU A 270 -1.00 27.58 0.90
CA LEU A 270 -0.79 27.75 -0.54
C LEU A 270 0.70 27.52 -0.85
N SER A 271 1.03 26.29 -1.25
CA SER A 271 2.38 25.81 -1.49
C SER A 271 2.44 25.40 -2.96
N GLU A 272 3.46 25.88 -3.66
CA GLU A 272 3.62 25.67 -5.10
C GLU A 272 3.86 24.20 -5.48
N ALA A 273 4.11 23.30 -4.52
CA ALA A 273 4.42 21.90 -4.77
C ALA A 273 3.64 20.96 -3.84
N PHE A 274 2.40 20.64 -4.21
CA PHE A 274 1.59 19.63 -3.52
C PHE A 274 2.05 18.21 -3.92
N PHE A 275 2.71 17.49 -3.00
CA PHE A 275 3.28 16.15 -3.22
C PHE A 275 4.07 16.01 -4.53
N PRO A 276 5.20 16.73 -4.69
CA PRO A 276 5.89 16.85 -5.97
C PRO A 276 6.54 15.56 -6.48
N SER A 277 6.66 14.53 -5.64
CA SER A 277 7.29 13.25 -5.98
C SER A 277 6.39 12.03 -5.73
N LEU A 278 5.12 12.21 -5.33
CA LEU A 278 4.29 11.08 -4.93
C LEU A 278 3.88 10.25 -6.15
N GLU A 279 4.39 9.02 -6.24
CA GLU A 279 4.17 8.10 -7.36
C GLU A 279 3.04 7.11 -7.06
N VAL A 280 2.90 6.69 -5.80
CA VAL A 280 1.94 5.66 -5.35
C VAL A 280 1.17 6.14 -4.12
N LEU A 281 -0.16 6.14 -4.22
CA LEU A 281 -1.07 6.44 -3.13
C LEU A 281 -2.05 5.29 -2.92
N ARG A 282 -2.21 4.86 -1.69
CA ARG A 282 -3.05 3.73 -1.31
C ARG A 282 -3.83 4.05 -0.04
N ILE A 283 -5.16 3.97 -0.14
CA ILE A 283 -6.09 4.14 0.98
C ILE A 283 -6.97 2.89 1.05
N PHE A 284 -6.97 2.20 2.18
CA PHE A 284 -7.72 0.97 2.39
C PHE A 284 -8.52 1.03 3.68
N ARG A 285 -9.81 0.68 3.65
CA ARG A 285 -10.62 0.43 4.85
C ARG A 285 -10.57 1.57 5.86
N CYS A 286 -10.90 2.78 5.40
CA CYS A 286 -10.98 3.99 6.22
C CYS A 286 -12.43 4.48 6.23
N GLU A 287 -13.32 3.80 6.97
CA GLU A 287 -14.77 3.97 6.77
C GLU A 287 -15.28 5.37 7.16
N LYS A 288 -14.59 6.07 8.07
CA LYS A 288 -14.96 7.43 8.51
C LYS A 288 -14.30 8.55 7.72
N LEU A 289 -13.44 8.24 6.75
CA LEU A 289 -12.65 9.23 6.01
C LEU A 289 -13.59 10.04 5.12
N LYS A 290 -13.83 11.30 5.49
CA LYS A 290 -14.75 12.22 4.80
C LYS A 290 -14.08 12.93 3.63
N GLY A 291 -12.81 13.26 3.76
CA GLY A 291 -12.09 14.04 2.77
C GLY A 291 -10.61 14.19 3.07
N TRP A 292 -9.86 14.66 2.09
CA TRP A 292 -8.44 14.93 2.26
C TRP A 292 -8.20 16.13 3.17
N TRP A 293 -9.05 17.15 3.12
CA TRP A 293 -8.98 18.34 3.98
C TRP A 293 -10.30 18.56 4.72
N ARG A 294 -10.21 19.09 5.95
CA ARG A 294 -11.36 19.55 6.70
C ARG A 294 -11.79 20.93 6.22
N ILE A 295 -12.94 21.02 5.57
CA ILE A 295 -13.54 22.29 5.13
C ILE A 295 -14.11 23.02 6.35
N ARG A 296 -13.78 24.31 6.53
CA ARG A 296 -14.44 25.17 7.53
C ARG A 296 -15.68 25.80 6.89
N ASP A 297 -16.80 25.81 7.62
CA ASP A 297 -18.10 26.24 7.12
C ASP A 297 -18.10 27.65 6.48
N GLY A 298 -18.62 27.72 5.25
CA GLY A 298 -19.12 28.94 4.61
C GLY A 298 -18.12 29.70 3.72
N ASN A 299 -18.24 29.51 2.40
CA ASN A 299 -17.75 30.38 1.31
C ASN A 299 -16.37 30.14 0.66
N SER A 300 -15.69 29.00 0.83
CA SER A 300 -14.41 28.72 0.14
C SER A 300 -14.47 27.64 -0.94
N SER A 301 -15.64 27.27 -1.47
CA SER A 301 -15.78 26.23 -2.51
C SER A 301 -15.01 26.51 -3.81
N GLN A 302 -14.48 27.72 -4.02
CA GLN A 302 -13.78 28.09 -5.25
C GLN A 302 -12.25 27.92 -5.19
N SER A 303 -11.63 27.67 -4.04
CA SER A 303 -10.14 27.63 -3.92
C SER A 303 -9.53 26.24 -3.93
N TYR A 304 -10.30 25.16 -3.82
CA TYR A 304 -9.78 23.78 -3.71
C TYR A 304 -9.50 23.10 -5.07
N HIS A 305 -9.96 23.69 -6.17
CA HIS A 305 -9.86 23.14 -7.53
C HIS A 305 -8.42 23.05 -8.09
N LEU A 306 -7.40 23.52 -7.37
CA LEU A 306 -6.03 23.64 -7.89
C LEU A 306 -5.04 22.63 -7.30
N SER A 307 -5.44 21.76 -6.37
CA SER A 307 -4.56 20.73 -5.81
C SER A 307 -4.71 19.42 -6.57
N PHE A 308 -3.80 19.17 -7.52
CA PHE A 308 -3.66 17.87 -8.19
C PHE A 308 -2.35 17.18 -7.78
N LEU A 309 -2.30 15.85 -7.89
CA LEU A 309 -1.12 15.05 -7.59
C LEU A 309 -0.27 14.89 -8.88
N PRO A 310 0.85 15.63 -9.04
CA PRO A 310 1.47 15.80 -10.34
C PRO A 310 2.21 14.57 -10.87
N CYS A 311 2.78 13.77 -9.97
CA CYS A 311 3.59 12.59 -10.31
C CYS A 311 2.89 11.26 -10.02
N LEU A 312 1.59 11.31 -9.66
CA LEU A 312 0.89 10.10 -9.26
C LEU A 312 0.69 9.19 -10.47
N SER A 313 1.12 7.96 -10.31
CA SER A 313 1.17 6.92 -11.35
C SER A 313 0.24 5.76 -11.01
N TYR A 314 0.11 5.47 -9.71
CA TYR A 314 -0.68 4.38 -9.16
C TYR A 314 -1.57 4.88 -8.02
N LEU A 315 -2.87 4.65 -8.11
CA LEU A 315 -3.84 4.97 -7.06
C LEU A 315 -4.70 3.74 -6.72
N THR A 316 -4.80 3.43 -5.43
CA THR A 316 -5.82 2.50 -4.91
C THR A 316 -6.63 3.16 -3.80
N ILE A 317 -7.95 3.07 -3.89
CA ILE A 317 -8.90 3.47 -2.85
C ILE A 317 -9.92 2.33 -2.69
N VAL A 318 -9.93 1.70 -1.52
CA VAL A 318 -10.78 0.53 -1.22
C VAL A 318 -11.49 0.76 0.10
N ASP A 319 -12.78 0.45 0.17
CA ASP A 319 -13.61 0.51 1.38
C ASP A 319 -13.51 1.88 2.08
N CYS A 320 -13.76 2.97 1.34
CA CYS A 320 -13.76 4.35 1.82
C CYS A 320 -15.06 5.08 1.43
N PRO A 321 -16.23 4.64 1.94
CA PRO A 321 -17.54 5.09 1.47
C PRO A 321 -17.86 6.56 1.77
N MET A 322 -17.22 7.16 2.78
CA MET A 322 -17.45 8.57 3.14
C MET A 322 -16.56 9.56 2.38
N LEU A 323 -15.61 9.09 1.55
CA LEU A 323 -14.62 9.94 0.92
C LEU A 323 -15.23 10.76 -0.22
N THR A 324 -15.51 12.03 0.06
CA THR A 324 -16.18 12.94 -0.90
C THR A 324 -15.21 13.90 -1.58
N HIS A 325 -14.09 14.22 -0.93
CA HIS A 325 -13.14 15.23 -1.41
C HIS A 325 -11.70 14.71 -1.36
N MET A 326 -10.98 14.78 -2.48
CA MET A 326 -9.54 14.48 -2.52
C MET A 326 -8.83 15.31 -3.60
N PRO A 327 -7.49 15.45 -3.54
CA PRO A 327 -6.72 16.04 -4.62
C PRO A 327 -6.97 15.28 -5.90
N THR A 328 -7.09 15.98 -7.01
CA THR A 328 -7.34 15.33 -8.29
C THR A 328 -6.10 14.61 -8.81
N PHE A 329 -6.30 13.61 -9.67
CA PHE A 329 -5.24 12.70 -10.13
C PHE A 329 -5.31 12.44 -11.65
N PRO A 330 -5.25 13.48 -12.50
CA PRO A 330 -5.49 13.33 -13.94
C PRO A 330 -4.40 12.53 -14.69
N ASN A 331 -3.19 12.42 -14.14
CA ASN A 331 -2.01 11.93 -14.88
C ASN A 331 -1.63 10.47 -14.57
N LEU A 332 -2.55 9.66 -14.04
CA LEU A 332 -2.27 8.24 -13.77
C LEU A 332 -1.86 7.51 -15.06
N ASP A 333 -0.69 6.88 -15.05
CA ASP A 333 -0.12 6.16 -16.19
C ASP A 333 0.04 4.65 -15.96
N LYS A 334 -0.23 4.15 -14.74
CA LYS A 334 -0.16 2.70 -14.42
C LYS A 334 -1.52 2.11 -14.06
N LYS A 335 -2.05 2.42 -12.88
CA LYS A 335 -3.22 1.71 -12.35
C LYS A 335 -4.10 2.60 -11.48
N LEU A 336 -5.40 2.47 -11.66
CA LEU A 336 -6.47 3.00 -10.82
C LEU A 336 -7.30 1.82 -10.33
N ASP A 337 -7.50 1.76 -9.03
CA ASP A 337 -8.15 0.65 -8.34
C ASP A 337 -9.11 1.28 -7.31
N PHE A 338 -10.40 1.10 -7.54
CA PHE A 338 -11.45 1.88 -6.88
C PHE A 338 -12.62 0.97 -6.49
N PHE A 339 -12.78 0.74 -5.18
CA PHE A 339 -13.67 -0.28 -4.64
C PHE A 339 -14.47 0.19 -3.44
N ASP A 340 -15.79 0.00 -3.45
CA ASP A 340 -16.67 0.35 -2.30
C ASP A 340 -16.37 1.76 -1.76
N CYS A 341 -16.35 2.72 -2.68
CA CYS A 341 -16.02 4.12 -2.43
C CYS A 341 -17.05 5.05 -3.07
N ASN A 342 -17.23 6.23 -2.48
CA ASN A 342 -18.00 7.30 -3.12
C ASN A 342 -17.24 7.84 -4.34
N THR A 343 -17.93 7.94 -5.48
CA THR A 343 -17.42 8.34 -6.79
C THR A 343 -17.16 9.84 -6.95
N ASP A 344 -17.56 10.70 -6.01
CA ASP A 344 -17.33 12.16 -6.03
C ASP A 344 -15.86 12.52 -6.31
N ALA A 345 -14.94 11.77 -5.70
CA ALA A 345 -13.49 11.94 -5.89
C ALA A 345 -13.03 11.69 -7.34
N LEU A 346 -13.60 10.65 -7.96
CA LEU A 346 -13.34 10.32 -9.36
C LEU A 346 -14.02 11.33 -10.28
N GLU A 347 -15.27 11.68 -10.00
CA GLU A 347 -16.04 12.69 -10.74
C GLU A 347 -15.30 14.04 -10.79
N ALA A 348 -14.76 14.50 -9.68
CA ALA A 348 -13.97 15.73 -9.60
C ALA A 348 -12.73 15.70 -10.51
N THR A 349 -12.05 14.56 -10.60
CA THR A 349 -10.89 14.38 -11.49
C THR A 349 -11.30 14.36 -12.97
N LEU A 350 -12.41 13.69 -13.30
CA LEU A 350 -12.93 13.62 -14.67
C LEU A 350 -13.42 14.97 -15.18
N ASN A 351 -13.97 15.81 -14.30
CA ASN A 351 -14.48 17.13 -14.66
C ASN A 351 -13.39 18.22 -14.82
N MET A 352 -12.10 17.92 -14.58
CA MET A 352 -11.00 18.90 -14.67
C MET A 352 -10.85 19.58 -16.04
N VAL A 353 -11.25 18.92 -17.13
CA VAL A 353 -11.18 19.50 -18.49
C VAL A 353 -12.12 20.69 -18.66
N LYS A 354 -13.23 20.71 -17.90
CA LYS A 354 -14.22 21.78 -17.97
C LYS A 354 -13.78 23.04 -17.20
N SER A 355 -12.72 22.96 -16.40
CA SER A 355 -12.32 23.98 -15.44
C SER A 355 -10.97 24.64 -15.77
N ASN A 356 -10.79 25.20 -16.98
CA ASN A 356 -9.69 26.11 -17.37
C ASN A 356 -8.24 25.76 -16.95
N CYS A 357 -7.96 24.54 -16.49
CA CYS A 357 -6.64 24.10 -16.05
C CYS A 357 -5.89 23.56 -17.26
N SER A 358 -4.60 23.90 -17.35
CA SER A 358 -3.68 23.52 -18.42
C SER A 358 -3.34 22.03 -18.38
N VAL A 359 -4.32 21.15 -18.53
CA VAL A 359 -4.09 19.72 -18.76
C VAL A 359 -3.94 19.53 -20.27
N GLU A 360 -2.75 19.15 -20.73
CA GLU A 360 -2.46 18.94 -22.17
C GLU A 360 -3.29 17.81 -22.78
N PHE A 361 -3.84 16.92 -21.95
CA PHE A 361 -4.57 15.72 -22.36
C PHE A 361 -5.84 15.53 -21.52
N PRO A 362 -6.83 14.76 -22.00
CA PRO A 362 -7.96 14.35 -21.18
C PRO A 362 -7.50 13.59 -19.92
N PRO A 363 -8.20 13.73 -18.78
CA PRO A 363 -7.86 13.08 -17.53
C PRO A 363 -7.86 11.56 -17.72
N LEU A 364 -6.88 10.90 -17.08
CA LEU A 364 -6.69 9.45 -17.10
C LEU A 364 -6.35 8.87 -18.48
N SER A 365 -6.01 9.69 -19.48
CA SER A 365 -5.73 9.22 -20.84
C SER A 365 -4.52 8.29 -20.98
N MET A 366 -3.59 8.37 -20.02
CA MET A 366 -2.39 7.52 -19.95
C MET A 366 -2.60 6.25 -19.13
N LEU A 367 -3.77 6.07 -18.51
CA LEU A 367 -4.04 4.96 -17.60
C LEU A 367 -3.99 3.62 -18.33
N LYS A 368 -3.23 2.66 -17.82
CA LYS A 368 -3.10 1.31 -18.40
C LYS A 368 -4.04 0.28 -17.79
N CYS A 369 -4.36 0.41 -16.50
CA CYS A 369 -5.17 -0.56 -15.77
C CYS A 369 -6.23 0.16 -14.95
N LEU A 370 -7.50 -0.19 -15.17
CA LEU A 370 -8.64 0.30 -14.43
C LEU A 370 -9.33 -0.88 -13.76
N ILE A 371 -9.49 -0.80 -12.44
CA ILE A 371 -10.23 -1.77 -11.66
C ILE A 371 -11.31 -1.03 -10.89
N LEU A 372 -12.56 -1.41 -11.14
CA LEU A 372 -13.75 -0.86 -10.48
C LEU A 372 -14.50 -1.99 -9.79
N GLY A 373 -15.01 -1.72 -8.59
CA GLY A 373 -15.80 -2.74 -7.92
C GLY A 373 -16.47 -2.30 -6.63
N GLY A 374 -17.13 -3.27 -6.00
CA GLY A 374 -17.83 -3.06 -4.74
C GLY A 374 -19.34 -2.93 -4.90
N HIS A 375 -20.04 -3.35 -3.86
CA HIS A 375 -21.50 -3.37 -3.80
C HIS A 375 -22.09 -1.97 -3.57
N GLU A 376 -21.34 -1.05 -2.96
CA GLU A 376 -21.78 0.31 -2.66
C GLU A 376 -21.33 1.35 -3.71
N LEU A 377 -20.71 0.92 -4.81
CA LEU A 377 -20.23 1.83 -5.86
C LEU A 377 -21.40 2.46 -6.65
N ASP A 378 -21.67 3.75 -6.42
CA ASP A 378 -22.65 4.52 -7.19
C ASP A 378 -22.01 5.17 -8.42
N VAL A 379 -22.23 4.57 -9.59
CA VAL A 379 -21.62 5.00 -10.85
C VAL A 379 -22.42 6.09 -11.57
N LYS A 380 -23.63 6.44 -11.08
CA LYS A 380 -24.55 7.37 -11.76
C LYS A 380 -24.05 8.82 -11.81
N THR A 381 -23.17 9.19 -10.89
CA THR A 381 -22.60 10.54 -10.80
C THR A 381 -21.52 10.77 -11.85
N LEU A 382 -20.92 9.70 -12.40
CA LEU A 382 -19.82 9.80 -13.34
C LEU A 382 -20.31 10.29 -14.72
N PRO A 383 -19.55 11.16 -15.42
CA PRO A 383 -19.93 11.65 -16.75
C PRO A 383 -20.02 10.50 -17.76
N ASN A 384 -21.08 10.42 -18.57
CA ASN A 384 -21.29 9.27 -19.47
C ASN A 384 -20.18 9.06 -20.52
N ASP A 385 -19.46 10.11 -20.92
CA ASP A 385 -18.46 10.10 -22.00
C ASP A 385 -17.01 9.90 -21.51
N TRP A 386 -16.78 9.75 -20.21
CA TRP A 386 -15.44 9.76 -19.64
C TRP A 386 -14.54 8.62 -20.11
N MET A 387 -15.12 7.47 -20.49
CA MET A 387 -14.40 6.31 -21.00
C MET A 387 -13.71 6.59 -22.34
N GLU A 388 -14.16 7.60 -23.12
CA GLU A 388 -13.47 8.03 -24.35
C GLU A 388 -12.04 8.52 -24.08
N ASN A 389 -11.80 9.04 -22.86
CA ASN A 389 -10.51 9.59 -22.48
C ASN A 389 -9.44 8.51 -22.35
N LEU A 390 -9.81 7.27 -21.98
CA LEU A 390 -8.90 6.19 -21.57
C LEU A 390 -8.22 5.49 -22.77
N THR A 391 -7.59 6.26 -23.64
CA THR A 391 -6.99 5.79 -24.90
C THR A 391 -5.83 4.79 -24.73
N SER A 392 -5.13 4.85 -23.59
CA SER A 392 -4.00 3.96 -23.27
C SER A 392 -4.39 2.74 -22.43
N LEU A 393 -5.68 2.54 -22.15
CA LEU A 393 -6.14 1.47 -21.27
C LEU A 393 -5.89 0.10 -21.90
N GLU A 394 -5.16 -0.76 -21.20
CA GLU A 394 -4.77 -2.11 -21.63
C GLU A 394 -5.57 -3.19 -20.88
N HIS A 395 -5.93 -2.93 -19.62
CA HIS A 395 -6.65 -3.84 -18.73
C HIS A 395 -7.84 -3.15 -18.05
N LEU A 396 -9.03 -3.74 -18.19
CA LEU A 396 -10.24 -3.31 -17.50
C LEU A 396 -10.78 -4.45 -16.64
N GLU A 397 -11.08 -4.17 -15.37
CA GLU A 397 -11.58 -5.17 -14.44
C GLU A 397 -12.76 -4.66 -13.63
N PHE A 398 -13.77 -5.52 -13.56
CA PHE A 398 -14.94 -5.36 -12.71
C PHE A 398 -14.94 -6.46 -11.67
N TYR A 399 -14.94 -6.07 -10.40
CA TYR A 399 -14.90 -7.01 -9.29
C TYR A 399 -16.03 -6.76 -8.29
N ASN A 400 -16.77 -7.83 -7.95
CA ASN A 400 -17.86 -7.78 -6.98
C ASN A 400 -18.89 -6.67 -7.24
N LEU A 401 -19.27 -6.46 -8.52
CA LEU A 401 -20.31 -5.50 -8.90
C LEU A 401 -21.70 -6.15 -8.89
N PRO A 402 -22.74 -5.46 -8.36
CA PRO A 402 -24.11 -5.94 -8.44
C PRO A 402 -24.66 -5.78 -9.87
N ASN A 403 -25.69 -6.57 -10.21
CA ASN A 403 -26.23 -6.59 -11.57
C ASN A 403 -26.79 -5.22 -12.02
N GLN A 404 -27.34 -4.45 -11.08
CA GLN A 404 -27.86 -3.12 -11.36
C GLN A 404 -26.76 -2.16 -11.85
N THR A 405 -25.56 -2.22 -11.25
CA THR A 405 -24.43 -1.39 -11.68
C THR A 405 -24.00 -1.71 -13.11
N PHE A 406 -24.09 -2.98 -13.54
CA PHE A 406 -23.80 -3.35 -14.93
C PHE A 406 -24.75 -2.69 -15.95
N GLN A 407 -26.01 -2.47 -15.58
CA GLN A 407 -26.98 -1.75 -16.41
C GLN A 407 -26.67 -0.25 -16.48
N GLU A 408 -26.14 0.31 -15.38
CA GLU A 408 -25.80 1.73 -15.30
C GLU A 408 -24.51 2.04 -16.09
N ILE A 409 -23.51 1.17 -16.04
CA ILE A 409 -22.26 1.33 -16.82
C ILE A 409 -22.43 1.05 -18.32
N GLU A 410 -23.53 0.43 -18.75
CA GLU A 410 -23.80 0.18 -20.17
C GLU A 410 -23.78 1.48 -20.99
N ILE A 411 -24.29 2.56 -20.39
CA ILE A 411 -24.33 3.92 -20.97
C ILE A 411 -22.93 4.44 -21.31
N TRP A 412 -21.89 4.00 -20.61
CA TRP A 412 -20.50 4.42 -20.87
C TRP A 412 -19.93 3.89 -22.19
N PHE A 413 -20.61 2.90 -22.78
CA PHE A 413 -20.18 2.21 -23.99
C PHE A 413 -21.20 2.34 -25.13
N GLU A 414 -22.23 3.18 -24.97
CA GLU A 414 -23.27 3.39 -25.99
C GLU A 414 -22.74 4.14 -27.23
N ASP A 415 -23.21 3.70 -28.40
CA ASP A 415 -23.21 4.42 -29.68
C ASP A 415 -21.89 4.72 -30.44
N ARG A 416 -20.73 4.13 -30.11
CA ARG A 416 -19.56 4.18 -31.05
C ARG A 416 -18.72 2.91 -31.11
N LEU A 417 -18.37 2.51 -32.34
CA LEU A 417 -17.40 1.45 -32.63
C LEU A 417 -15.97 1.95 -32.34
N ASN A 418 -15.12 1.08 -31.79
CA ASN A 418 -13.69 1.32 -31.46
C ASN A 418 -13.42 2.23 -30.24
N TYR A 419 -14.24 2.15 -29.20
CA TYR A 419 -13.84 2.65 -27.87
C TYR A 419 -12.64 1.86 -27.34
N LEU A 420 -11.71 2.54 -26.66
CA LEU A 420 -10.54 1.92 -25.99
C LEU A 420 -9.63 1.10 -26.94
N PRO A 421 -8.92 1.77 -27.88
CA PRO A 421 -8.15 1.08 -28.93
C PRO A 421 -7.01 0.20 -28.40
N SER A 422 -6.53 0.48 -27.18
CA SER A 422 -5.42 -0.25 -26.55
C SER A 422 -5.87 -1.41 -25.66
N LEU A 423 -7.19 -1.59 -25.45
CA LEU A 423 -7.71 -2.55 -24.48
C LEU A 423 -7.46 -3.98 -24.93
N GLN A 424 -6.69 -4.74 -24.15
CA GLN A 424 -6.32 -6.12 -24.47
C GLN A 424 -6.97 -7.12 -23.53
N LYS A 425 -7.19 -6.74 -22.27
CA LYS A 425 -7.68 -7.64 -21.23
C LYS A 425 -8.92 -7.10 -20.54
N ILE A 426 -9.93 -7.97 -20.40
CA ILE A 426 -11.12 -7.74 -19.57
C ILE A 426 -11.19 -8.84 -18.51
N ASN A 427 -11.38 -8.45 -17.25
CA ASN A 427 -11.66 -9.39 -16.15
C ASN A 427 -13.00 -9.05 -15.49
N ILE A 428 -13.87 -10.04 -15.33
CA ILE A 428 -15.06 -9.94 -14.49
C ILE A 428 -14.94 -11.00 -13.40
N SER A 429 -14.88 -10.56 -12.14
CA SER A 429 -14.59 -11.45 -11.02
C SER A 429 -15.54 -11.23 -9.85
N GLN A 430 -15.95 -12.31 -9.19
CA GLN A 430 -16.82 -12.27 -8.01
C GLN A 430 -18.14 -11.48 -8.18
N CYS A 431 -18.62 -11.27 -9.41
CA CYS A 431 -19.93 -10.66 -9.64
C CYS A 431 -21.03 -11.71 -9.45
N PHE A 432 -21.43 -11.93 -8.20
CA PHE A 432 -22.31 -13.03 -7.79
C PHE A 432 -23.76 -12.88 -8.27
N GLU A 433 -24.18 -11.66 -8.64
CA GLU A 433 -25.54 -11.33 -9.09
C GLU A 433 -25.66 -11.21 -10.62
N LEU A 434 -24.55 -11.37 -11.36
CA LEU A 434 -24.54 -11.20 -12.80
C LEU A 434 -25.18 -12.42 -13.50
N GLU A 435 -26.40 -12.27 -14.03
CA GLU A 435 -27.14 -13.35 -14.69
C GLU A 435 -26.69 -13.59 -16.15
N ALA A 436 -26.37 -12.52 -16.86
CA ALA A 436 -25.98 -12.55 -18.26
C ALA A 436 -24.75 -11.66 -18.51
N PHE A 437 -23.86 -12.10 -19.39
CA PHE A 437 -22.62 -11.38 -19.64
C PHE A 437 -22.90 -10.09 -20.45
N PRO A 438 -22.26 -8.95 -20.13
CA PRO A 438 -22.67 -7.66 -20.71
C PRO A 438 -22.49 -7.56 -22.23
N VAL A 439 -23.51 -7.02 -22.92
CA VAL A 439 -23.56 -6.94 -24.39
C VAL A 439 -22.56 -5.93 -24.95
N TRP A 440 -22.31 -4.83 -24.24
CA TRP A 440 -21.40 -3.76 -24.66
C TRP A 440 -19.96 -4.24 -24.86
N ILE A 441 -19.55 -5.35 -24.23
CA ILE A 441 -18.22 -5.96 -24.41
C ILE A 441 -17.98 -6.34 -25.87
N CYS A 442 -19.04 -6.68 -26.61
CA CYS A 442 -18.95 -7.04 -28.03
C CYS A 442 -18.53 -5.87 -28.94
N ASN A 443 -18.50 -4.63 -28.44
CA ASN A 443 -18.05 -3.46 -29.19
C ASN A 443 -16.53 -3.19 -29.06
N LEU A 444 -15.84 -3.94 -28.19
CA LEU A 444 -14.42 -3.74 -27.86
C LEU A 444 -13.52 -4.63 -28.73
N SER A 445 -13.28 -4.19 -29.97
CA SER A 445 -12.60 -4.98 -31.01
C SER A 445 -11.11 -5.29 -30.74
N SER A 446 -10.46 -4.54 -29.85
CA SER A 446 -9.06 -4.68 -29.45
C SER A 446 -8.80 -5.84 -28.47
N VAL A 447 -9.84 -6.34 -27.80
CA VAL A 447 -9.73 -7.30 -26.69
C VAL A 447 -9.18 -8.64 -27.17
N GLN A 448 -8.17 -9.14 -26.45
CA GLN A 448 -7.47 -10.38 -26.73
C GLN A 448 -7.69 -11.46 -25.66
N HIS A 449 -8.00 -11.05 -24.44
CA HIS A 449 -8.14 -11.95 -23.29
C HIS A 449 -9.33 -11.56 -22.43
N ILE A 450 -10.25 -12.50 -22.21
CA ILE A 450 -11.37 -12.35 -21.29
C ILE A 450 -11.23 -13.37 -20.17
N THR A 451 -11.25 -12.90 -18.93
CA THR A 451 -11.32 -13.75 -17.73
C THR A 451 -12.67 -13.53 -17.05
N ILE A 452 -13.35 -14.62 -16.72
CA ILE A 452 -14.56 -14.66 -15.91
C ILE A 452 -14.25 -15.56 -14.72
N SER A 453 -14.33 -15.03 -13.50
CA SER A 453 -14.00 -15.80 -12.31
C SER A 453 -15.04 -15.64 -11.21
N GLU A 454 -15.40 -16.75 -10.56
CA GLU A 454 -16.28 -16.77 -9.39
C GLU A 454 -17.70 -16.17 -9.59
N CYS A 455 -18.15 -15.97 -10.84
CA CYS A 455 -19.53 -15.56 -11.16
C CYS A 455 -20.46 -16.79 -11.10
N GLN A 456 -21.20 -16.94 -10.00
CA GLN A 456 -21.92 -18.19 -9.70
C GLN A 456 -23.20 -18.39 -10.51
N ILE A 457 -23.96 -17.32 -10.75
CA ILE A 457 -25.27 -17.41 -11.43
C ILE A 457 -25.21 -17.02 -12.92
N LEU A 458 -24.03 -16.62 -13.41
CA LEU A 458 -23.83 -16.26 -14.80
C LEU A 458 -24.05 -17.49 -15.67
N ALA A 459 -25.10 -17.46 -16.49
CA ALA A 459 -25.48 -18.59 -17.32
C ALA A 459 -25.04 -18.40 -18.78
N SER A 460 -25.14 -17.18 -19.33
CA SER A 460 -25.08 -16.96 -20.77
C SER A 460 -24.09 -15.89 -21.23
N LEU A 461 -23.62 -16.03 -22.48
CA LEU A 461 -22.81 -15.04 -23.20
C LEU A 461 -23.63 -14.30 -24.27
N PRO A 462 -23.30 -13.03 -24.61
CA PRO A 462 -24.04 -12.26 -25.59
C PRO A 462 -23.87 -12.80 -27.01
N ASP A 463 -24.90 -12.64 -27.85
CA ASP A 463 -24.90 -13.08 -29.25
C ASP A 463 -23.83 -12.37 -30.11
N GLY A 464 -23.30 -11.24 -29.63
CA GLY A 464 -22.25 -10.47 -30.29
C GLY A 464 -20.83 -11.02 -30.11
N MET A 465 -20.60 -12.06 -29.30
CA MET A 465 -19.25 -12.64 -29.06
C MET A 465 -18.46 -12.96 -30.35
N PRO A 466 -19.06 -13.50 -31.43
CA PRO A 466 -18.35 -13.73 -32.69
C PRO A 466 -17.76 -12.48 -33.35
N ARG A 467 -18.16 -11.27 -32.94
CA ARG A 467 -17.60 -10.00 -33.44
C ARG A 467 -16.21 -9.72 -32.88
N LEU A 468 -15.86 -10.33 -31.74
CA LEU A 468 -14.56 -10.21 -31.10
C LEU A 468 -13.52 -11.07 -31.81
N THR A 469 -13.14 -10.67 -33.02
CA THR A 469 -12.25 -11.42 -33.91
C THR A 469 -10.80 -11.49 -33.42
N ASN A 470 -10.38 -10.55 -32.56
CA ASN A 470 -9.05 -10.54 -31.92
C ASN A 470 -9.01 -11.31 -30.59
N LEU A 471 -10.11 -11.93 -30.16
CA LEU A 471 -10.17 -12.66 -28.89
C LEU A 471 -9.42 -13.99 -29.01
N HIS A 472 -8.27 -14.10 -28.34
CA HIS A 472 -7.41 -15.27 -28.38
C HIS A 472 -7.65 -16.23 -27.21
N THR A 473 -8.10 -15.70 -26.06
CA THR A 473 -8.24 -16.50 -24.84
C THR A 473 -9.49 -16.11 -24.07
N LEU A 474 -10.26 -17.14 -23.69
CA LEU A 474 -11.38 -17.06 -22.77
C LEU A 474 -11.12 -18.00 -21.59
N GLU A 475 -10.97 -17.44 -20.40
CA GLU A 475 -10.82 -18.20 -19.15
C GLU A 475 -12.08 -18.06 -18.31
N ILE A 476 -12.69 -19.20 -17.96
CA ILE A 476 -13.83 -19.28 -17.05
C ILE A 476 -13.39 -20.13 -15.86
N ILE A 477 -13.38 -19.54 -14.68
CA ILE A 477 -12.82 -20.13 -13.46
C ILE A 477 -13.88 -20.08 -12.36
N GLN A 478 -14.22 -21.21 -11.75
CA GLN A 478 -15.16 -21.26 -10.62
C GLN A 478 -16.54 -20.61 -10.93
N SER A 479 -16.99 -20.70 -12.19
CA SER A 479 -18.29 -20.23 -12.68
C SER A 479 -19.08 -21.41 -13.26
N PRO A 480 -19.81 -22.18 -12.43
CA PRO A 480 -20.32 -23.50 -12.80
C PRO A 480 -21.37 -23.46 -13.92
N LEU A 481 -22.36 -22.57 -13.85
CA LEU A 481 -23.44 -22.52 -14.84
C LEU A 481 -22.92 -22.22 -16.26
N LEU A 482 -22.13 -21.16 -16.40
CA LEU A 482 -21.51 -20.82 -17.67
C LEU A 482 -20.56 -21.91 -18.17
N THR A 483 -19.82 -22.57 -17.26
CA THR A 483 -18.92 -23.68 -17.61
C THR A 483 -19.69 -24.85 -18.21
N ASP A 484 -20.83 -25.23 -17.61
CA ASP A 484 -21.68 -26.31 -18.08
C ASP A 484 -22.32 -25.98 -19.45
N GLU A 485 -22.74 -24.73 -19.64
CA GLU A 485 -23.23 -24.26 -20.94
C GLU A 485 -22.14 -24.32 -22.02
N CYS A 486 -20.91 -23.89 -21.71
CA CYS A 486 -19.80 -23.92 -22.67
C CYS A 486 -19.37 -25.34 -23.07
N ARG A 487 -19.50 -26.31 -22.16
CA ARG A 487 -19.18 -27.73 -22.42
C ARG A 487 -20.24 -28.46 -23.24
N THR A 488 -21.47 -27.98 -23.25
CA THR A 488 -22.57 -28.63 -23.96
C THR A 488 -22.48 -28.31 -25.45
N GLU A 489 -22.03 -29.27 -26.28
CA GLU A 489 -21.76 -29.07 -27.72
C GLU A 489 -22.93 -28.50 -28.54
N THR A 490 -24.17 -28.71 -28.09
CA THR A 490 -25.39 -28.21 -28.75
C THR A 490 -25.91 -26.90 -28.15
N SER A 491 -25.24 -26.31 -27.17
CA SER A 491 -25.70 -25.07 -26.55
C SER A 491 -25.48 -23.87 -27.47
N ALA A 492 -26.37 -22.87 -27.37
CA ALA A 492 -26.19 -21.60 -28.08
C ALA A 492 -24.89 -20.90 -27.64
N THR A 493 -24.47 -21.08 -26.39
CA THR A 493 -23.26 -20.49 -25.81
C THR A 493 -21.98 -21.08 -26.40
N CYS A 494 -21.93 -22.39 -26.68
CA CYS A 494 -20.78 -23.05 -27.31
C CYS A 494 -20.51 -22.49 -28.72
N LEU A 495 -21.57 -22.26 -29.51
CA LEU A 495 -21.45 -21.69 -30.86
C LEU A 495 -20.92 -20.25 -30.86
N LYS A 496 -21.19 -19.48 -29.79
CA LYS A 496 -20.75 -18.07 -29.65
C LYS A 496 -19.24 -17.92 -29.44
N ILE A 497 -18.57 -18.97 -28.97
CA ILE A 497 -17.14 -18.96 -28.60
C ILE A 497 -16.27 -19.86 -29.47
N ALA A 498 -16.86 -20.51 -30.49
CA ALA A 498 -16.16 -21.49 -31.32
C ALA A 498 -14.98 -20.93 -32.12
N HIS A 499 -14.93 -19.60 -32.35
CA HIS A 499 -13.82 -18.92 -33.04
C HIS A 499 -12.62 -18.66 -32.13
N ILE A 500 -12.75 -18.81 -30.81
CA ILE A 500 -11.71 -18.50 -29.83
C ILE A 500 -10.69 -19.64 -29.77
N PRO A 501 -9.40 -19.40 -30.04
CA PRO A 501 -8.37 -20.45 -30.10
C PRO A 501 -8.12 -21.17 -28.76
N ASN A 502 -8.22 -20.46 -27.64
CA ASN A 502 -7.80 -20.97 -26.34
C ASN A 502 -8.91 -20.75 -25.30
N ILE A 503 -9.63 -21.83 -24.94
CA ILE A 503 -10.72 -21.80 -23.98
C ILE A 503 -10.31 -22.62 -22.76
N ILE A 504 -10.24 -21.98 -21.60
CA ILE A 504 -9.84 -22.59 -20.33
C ILE A 504 -11.06 -22.60 -19.41
N LEU A 505 -11.52 -23.79 -19.03
CA LEU A 505 -12.65 -23.99 -18.12
C LEU A 505 -12.13 -24.71 -16.87
N LYS A 506 -12.13 -24.01 -15.71
CA LYS A 506 -11.57 -24.50 -14.44
C LYS A 506 -12.55 -24.50 -13.29
#